data_AF-A0A143ZTP0-F1
#
_entry.id   AF-A0A143ZTP0-F1
#
_cell.length_a   1.000
_cell.length_b   1.000
_cell.length_c   1.000
_cell.angle_alpha   90.00
_cell.angle_beta   90.00
_cell.angle_gamma   90.00
#
_symmetry.space_group_name_H-M   'P 1'
#
loop_
_entity.id
_entity.type
_entity.pdbx_description
1 polymer ?
#
loop_
_entity_poly.entity_id
_entity_poly.type
_entity_poly.pdbx_seq_one_letter_code
_entity_poly.pdbx_strand_id
1 'polypeptide(L)'
;MRSVLGIDAAWTEGEPSVVALIADDGSGWRLVEVAASYAAFLAEGDTPSTYIRHRGSVPDSESIVNTARSKIGTNVDVVAIDIPLSMTPITGRRASDNMISSLYGARHASTHTPSATRPGRLSDELRKGFDAIGYPLVMSEFSGKALLEVYPHPALIELAAAERHLAYKHSKMWKYWPDAPPSLRRTRLFEVWMQIVVLLDARISGVAAALSFPPLEARGYEMKAFEDMLDAMVCAWVGACALDGEARAYGDSMSAIWVPIPIGMDG
;
A
#
# COMPACT_ATOMS: atom_id res chain seq x y z
N MET A 1 -11.73 -6.24 18.17
CA MET A 1 -10.44 -6.14 17.47
C MET A 1 -10.75 -5.90 16.02
N ARG A 2 -10.17 -4.83 15.45
CA ARG A 2 -10.26 -4.48 14.03
C ARG A 2 -8.93 -4.79 13.36
N SER A 3 -8.90 -5.06 12.07
CA SER A 3 -7.67 -5.41 11.38
C SER A 3 -7.69 -5.08 9.89
N VAL A 4 -6.51 -4.73 9.38
CA VAL A 4 -6.32 -4.37 7.98
C VAL A 4 -5.12 -5.13 7.43
N LEU A 5 -5.31 -5.70 6.24
CA LEU A 5 -4.26 -6.26 5.43
C LEU A 5 -3.94 -5.29 4.28
N GLY A 6 -2.82 -4.59 4.39
CA GLY A 6 -2.27 -3.73 3.34
C GLY A 6 -1.40 -4.53 2.36
N ILE A 7 -1.53 -4.26 1.06
CA ILE A 7 -0.77 -4.95 0.02
C ILE A 7 -0.25 -3.93 -1.01
N ASP A 8 1.08 -3.84 -1.13
CA ASP A 8 1.70 -3.24 -2.32
C ASP A 8 1.78 -4.31 -3.40
N ALA A 9 0.84 -4.26 -4.35
CA ALA A 9 0.68 -5.31 -5.35
C ALA A 9 1.48 -4.98 -6.61
N ALA A 10 2.37 -5.90 -6.97
CA ALA A 10 3.02 -5.83 -8.27
C ALA A 10 1.97 -5.94 -9.39
N TRP A 11 2.03 -5.05 -10.38
CA TRP A 11 1.12 -5.09 -11.53
C TRP A 11 1.46 -6.22 -12.53
N THR A 12 2.41 -7.10 -12.20
CA THR A 12 2.89 -8.22 -13.04
C THR A 12 3.28 -9.40 -12.16
N GLU A 13 3.03 -10.62 -12.62
CA GLU A 13 3.26 -11.87 -11.87
C GLU A 13 4.71 -12.14 -11.48
N GLY A 14 5.70 -11.54 -12.15
CA GLY A 14 7.12 -11.80 -11.92
C GLY A 14 7.75 -11.01 -10.77
N GLU A 15 7.11 -9.92 -10.36
CA GLU A 15 7.61 -9.04 -9.30
C GLU A 15 6.90 -9.37 -7.97
N PRO A 16 7.62 -9.32 -6.83
CA PRO A 16 7.03 -9.61 -5.53
C PRO A 16 5.99 -8.56 -5.14
N SER A 17 4.92 -9.00 -4.47
CA SER A 17 3.95 -8.13 -3.81
C SER A 17 4.13 -8.20 -2.30
N VAL A 18 4.19 -7.06 -1.64
CA VAL A 18 4.54 -6.94 -0.22
C VAL A 18 3.28 -6.81 0.62
N VAL A 19 3.29 -7.40 1.82
CA VAL A 19 2.11 -7.49 2.69
C VAL A 19 2.40 -6.87 4.04
N ALA A 20 1.48 -6.07 4.57
CA ALA A 20 1.50 -5.55 5.93
C ALA A 20 0.17 -5.87 6.63
N LEU A 21 0.25 -6.41 7.85
CA LEU A 21 -0.91 -6.71 8.69
C LEU A 21 -0.89 -5.81 9.91
N ILE A 22 -1.96 -5.06 10.13
CA ILE A 22 -2.15 -4.23 11.32
C ILE A 22 -3.44 -4.62 12.04
N ALA A 23 -3.48 -4.40 13.34
CA ALA A 23 -4.64 -4.67 14.18
C ALA A 23 -4.84 -3.56 15.21
N ASP A 24 -6.08 -3.41 15.68
CA ASP A 24 -6.47 -2.50 16.76
C ASP A 24 -7.38 -3.24 17.73
N ASP A 25 -6.96 -3.34 18.99
CA ASP A 25 -7.70 -3.97 20.09
C ASP A 25 -8.48 -2.96 20.95
N GLY A 26 -8.51 -1.69 20.54
CA GLY A 26 -9.08 -0.57 21.28
C GLY A 26 -8.02 0.35 21.89
N SER A 27 -6.73 -0.01 21.82
CA SER A 27 -5.61 0.84 22.25
C SER A 27 -4.97 1.66 21.11
N GLY A 28 -5.45 1.48 19.88
CA GLY A 28 -4.89 2.09 18.67
C GLY A 28 -4.30 1.04 17.73
N TRP A 29 -4.03 1.45 16.50
CA TRP A 29 -3.46 0.58 15.49
C TRP A 29 -2.02 0.19 15.83
N ARG A 30 -1.72 -1.10 15.71
CA ARG A 30 -0.37 -1.66 15.86
C ARG A 30 -0.01 -2.53 14.67
N LEU A 31 1.28 -2.53 14.32
CA LEU A 31 1.80 -3.47 13.34
C LEU A 31 1.85 -4.88 13.95
N VAL A 32 1.33 -5.84 13.20
CA VAL A 32 1.43 -7.27 13.51
C VAL A 32 2.59 -7.88 12.74
N GLU A 33 2.66 -7.63 11.43
CA GLU A 33 3.71 -8.14 10.56
C GLU A 33 3.85 -7.30 9.30
N VAL A 34 5.07 -7.21 8.75
CA VAL A 34 5.32 -6.76 7.38
C VAL A 34 6.25 -7.78 6.71
N ALA A 35 5.92 -8.20 5.50
CA ALA A 35 6.60 -9.28 4.80
C ALA A 35 6.84 -8.92 3.34
N ALA A 36 8.10 -8.96 2.91
CA ALA A 36 8.58 -8.54 1.59
C ALA A 36 8.08 -9.38 0.39
N SER A 37 7.21 -10.36 0.61
CA SER A 37 6.48 -11.08 -0.43
C SER A 37 5.30 -11.87 0.15
N TYR A 38 4.33 -12.27 -0.69
CA TYR A 38 3.33 -13.28 -0.30
C TYR A 38 3.97 -14.56 0.26
N ALA A 39 5.01 -15.07 -0.39
CA ALA A 39 5.70 -16.28 0.08
C ALA A 39 6.33 -16.11 1.47
N ALA A 40 6.88 -14.93 1.76
CA ALA A 40 7.42 -14.63 3.08
C ALA A 40 6.31 -14.53 4.15
N PHE A 41 5.17 -13.93 3.80
CA PHE A 41 4.03 -13.80 4.70
C PHE A 41 3.37 -15.15 5.04
N LEU A 42 3.32 -16.05 4.05
CA LEU A 42 2.75 -17.40 4.15
C LEU A 42 3.69 -18.42 4.81
N ALA A 43 4.97 -18.10 5.01
CA ALA A 43 5.92 -19.02 5.61
C ALA A 43 5.65 -19.23 7.11
N GLU A 44 5.76 -20.47 7.58
CA GLU A 44 5.74 -20.80 9.00
C GLU A 44 7.16 -20.62 9.60
N GLY A 45 7.31 -19.77 10.62
CA GLY A 45 8.58 -19.52 11.32
C GLY A 45 9.18 -18.13 11.07
N ASP A 46 10.42 -17.90 11.53
CA ASP A 46 11.11 -16.62 11.35
C ASP A 46 11.27 -16.29 9.86
N THR A 47 10.78 -15.11 9.49
CA THR A 47 10.85 -14.56 8.13
C THR A 47 12.28 -14.64 7.57
N PRO A 48 12.50 -15.21 6.37
CA PRO A 48 13.78 -15.12 5.70
C PRO A 48 14.19 -13.65 5.56
N SER A 49 15.47 -13.33 5.76
CA SER A 49 15.98 -11.96 5.79
C SER A 49 15.43 -11.09 4.64
N THR A 50 15.11 -9.82 4.93
CA THR A 50 14.64 -8.79 3.98
C THR A 50 15.55 -8.59 2.74
N TYR A 51 16.76 -9.14 2.75
CA TYR A 51 17.78 -9.02 1.71
C TYR A 51 17.76 -10.16 0.67
N ILE A 52 16.82 -11.10 0.73
CA ILE A 52 16.66 -12.16 -0.28
C ILE A 52 15.81 -11.63 -1.44
N ARG A 53 16.23 -11.92 -2.68
CA ARG A 53 15.45 -11.58 -3.88
C ARG A 53 14.21 -12.47 -3.96
N HIS A 54 13.05 -11.94 -3.59
CA HIS A 54 11.77 -12.63 -3.74
C HIS A 54 11.35 -12.67 -5.22
N ARG A 55 10.71 -13.78 -5.64
CA ARG A 55 10.06 -13.91 -6.95
C ARG A 55 8.57 -13.60 -6.79
N GLY A 56 7.96 -13.01 -7.81
CA GLY A 56 6.52 -12.83 -7.84
C GLY A 56 5.76 -14.17 -7.89
N SER A 57 4.52 -14.13 -7.40
CA SER A 57 3.57 -15.24 -7.43
C SER A 57 2.16 -14.69 -7.60
N VAL A 58 1.29 -15.43 -8.27
CA VAL A 58 -0.13 -15.10 -8.32
C VAL A 58 -0.70 -15.20 -6.89
N PRO A 59 -1.43 -14.19 -6.41
CA PRO A 59 -1.99 -14.19 -5.06
C PRO A 59 -3.07 -15.25 -4.91
N ASP A 60 -2.92 -16.11 -3.91
CA ASP A 60 -4.03 -16.90 -3.36
C ASP A 60 -4.67 -16.10 -2.22
N SER A 61 -5.78 -15.42 -2.54
CA SER A 61 -6.51 -14.56 -1.61
C SER A 61 -6.94 -15.30 -0.35
N GLU A 62 -7.32 -16.59 -0.48
CA GLU A 62 -7.78 -17.40 0.65
C GLU A 62 -6.61 -17.71 1.59
N SER A 63 -5.48 -18.18 1.06
CA SER A 63 -4.28 -18.47 1.86
C SER A 63 -3.76 -17.23 2.59
N ILE A 64 -3.73 -16.07 1.93
CA ILE A 64 -3.27 -14.82 2.54
C ILE A 64 -4.20 -14.40 3.70
N VAL A 65 -5.52 -14.41 3.49
CA VAL A 65 -6.48 -14.04 4.53
C VAL A 65 -6.49 -15.03 5.70
N ASN A 66 -6.39 -16.33 5.41
CA ASN A 66 -6.33 -17.37 6.45
C ASN A 66 -5.06 -17.25 7.30
N THR A 67 -3.94 -16.91 6.68
CA THR A 67 -2.66 -16.65 7.38
C THR A 67 -2.74 -15.38 8.21
N ALA A 68 -3.33 -14.30 7.69
CA ALA A 68 -3.57 -13.10 8.48
C ALA A 68 -4.44 -13.41 9.70
N ARG A 69 -5.53 -14.16 9.50
CA ARG A 69 -6.43 -14.61 10.56
C ARG A 69 -5.73 -15.45 11.63
N SER A 70 -4.81 -16.34 11.26
CA SER A 70 -4.08 -17.14 12.25
C SER A 70 -3.13 -16.29 13.11
N LYS A 71 -2.54 -15.23 12.53
CA LYS A 71 -1.66 -14.28 13.24
C LYS A 71 -2.41 -13.36 14.22
N ILE A 72 -3.66 -12.98 13.92
CA ILE A 72 -4.46 -12.07 14.78
C ILE A 72 -5.57 -12.75 15.59
N GLY A 73 -5.87 -14.02 15.32
CA GLY A 73 -6.91 -14.80 16.00
C GLY A 73 -8.36 -14.45 15.61
N THR A 74 -8.57 -13.53 14.67
CA THR A 74 -9.88 -13.04 14.21
C THR A 74 -9.89 -12.86 12.69
N ASN A 75 -11.06 -12.58 12.10
CA ASN A 75 -11.12 -12.29 10.67
C ASN A 75 -10.48 -10.93 10.36
N VAL A 76 -9.86 -10.81 9.17
CA VAL A 76 -9.50 -9.51 8.62
C VAL A 76 -10.78 -8.72 8.30
N ASP A 77 -10.81 -7.43 8.63
CA ASP A 77 -11.94 -6.57 8.30
C ASP A 77 -11.75 -5.94 6.92
N VAL A 78 -10.57 -5.42 6.62
CA VAL A 78 -10.29 -4.74 5.36
C VAL A 78 -9.03 -5.27 4.70
N VAL A 79 -9.10 -5.46 3.38
CA VAL A 79 -7.93 -5.64 2.52
C VAL A 79 -7.77 -4.38 1.68
N ALA A 80 -6.62 -3.71 1.79
CA ALA A 80 -6.31 -2.48 1.08
C ALA A 80 -5.12 -2.70 0.14
N ILE A 81 -5.32 -2.55 -1.17
CA ILE A 81 -4.33 -2.95 -2.19
C ILE A 81 -3.96 -1.78 -3.10
N ASP A 82 -2.66 -1.51 -3.30
CA ASP A 82 -2.16 -0.62 -4.35
C ASP A 82 -2.13 -1.35 -5.70
N ILE A 83 -3.31 -1.48 -6.29
CA ILE A 83 -3.49 -1.91 -7.67
C ILE A 83 -4.81 -1.36 -8.20
N PRO A 84 -4.89 -0.97 -9.47
CA PRO A 84 -6.16 -0.67 -10.12
C PRO A 84 -7.16 -1.83 -9.97
N LEU A 85 -8.33 -1.60 -9.37
CA LEU A 85 -9.44 -2.53 -9.21
C LEU A 85 -10.74 -1.96 -9.80
N SER A 86 -11.58 -2.80 -10.40
CA SER A 86 -12.82 -2.34 -11.04
C SER A 86 -13.84 -3.47 -11.14
N MET A 87 -15.13 -3.13 -11.07
CA MET A 87 -16.21 -4.09 -11.25
C MET A 87 -16.25 -4.68 -12.67
N THR A 88 -15.71 -3.95 -13.65
CA THR A 88 -15.56 -4.39 -15.04
C THR A 88 -14.08 -4.47 -15.45
N PRO A 89 -13.73 -5.32 -16.45
CA PRO A 89 -12.36 -5.43 -16.93
C PRO A 89 -11.73 -4.08 -17.29
N ILE A 90 -10.51 -3.85 -16.82
CA ILE A 90 -9.79 -2.59 -17.03
C ILE A 90 -9.14 -2.59 -18.41
N THR A 91 -9.58 -1.72 -19.31
CA THR A 91 -8.99 -1.56 -20.65
C THR A 91 -8.23 -0.24 -20.83
N GLY A 92 -8.38 0.69 -19.88
CA GLY A 92 -7.78 2.01 -19.87
C GLY A 92 -8.06 2.76 -18.55
N ARG A 93 -7.82 4.07 -18.54
CA ARG A 93 -8.11 4.93 -17.37
C ARG A 93 -9.59 4.86 -16.98
N ARG A 94 -9.85 4.78 -15.68
CA ARG A 94 -11.19 4.74 -15.07
C ARG A 94 -11.58 6.12 -14.52
N ALA A 95 -12.81 6.25 -14.04
CA ALA A 95 -13.28 7.45 -13.36
C ALA A 95 -12.41 7.79 -12.13
N SER A 96 -12.11 6.80 -11.30
CA SER A 96 -11.23 6.94 -10.13
C SER A 96 -9.83 7.47 -10.51
N ASP A 97 -9.21 6.90 -11.55
CA ASP A 97 -7.91 7.35 -12.05
C ASP A 97 -7.93 8.82 -12.44
N ASN A 98 -8.95 9.25 -13.18
CA ASN A 98 -9.08 10.62 -13.65
C ASN A 98 -9.35 11.60 -12.51
N MET A 99 -10.16 11.20 -11.53
CA MET A 99 -10.47 12.02 -10.36
C MET A 99 -9.24 12.24 -9.48
N ILE A 100 -8.48 11.18 -9.18
CA ILE A 100 -7.22 11.29 -8.44
C ILE A 100 -6.22 12.15 -9.20
N SER A 101 -6.00 11.90 -10.50
CA SER A 101 -5.08 12.72 -11.30
C SER A 101 -5.50 14.19 -11.38
N SER A 102 -6.79 14.50 -11.34
CA SER A 102 -7.27 15.88 -11.32
C SER A 102 -6.99 16.56 -9.97
N LEU A 103 -7.21 15.85 -8.87
CA LEU A 103 -7.02 16.37 -7.51
C LEU A 103 -5.54 16.48 -7.12
N TYR A 104 -4.74 15.48 -7.47
CA TYR A 104 -3.36 15.33 -7.01
C TYR A 104 -2.30 15.60 -8.10
N GLY A 105 -2.72 15.85 -9.35
CA GLY A 105 -1.78 16.05 -10.45
C GLY A 105 -0.90 17.29 -10.30
N ALA A 106 -1.47 18.41 -9.84
CA ALA A 106 -0.71 19.62 -9.51
C ALA A 106 0.28 19.41 -8.36
N ARG A 107 0.01 18.41 -7.50
CA ARG A 107 0.87 17.96 -6.38
C ARG A 107 1.82 16.84 -6.81
N HIS A 108 1.93 16.59 -8.11
CA HIS A 108 2.77 15.58 -8.75
C HIS A 108 2.44 14.13 -8.37
N ALA A 109 1.20 13.83 -7.97
CA ALA A 109 0.75 12.51 -7.56
C ALA A 109 -0.41 11.98 -8.44
N SER A 110 -0.30 12.17 -9.76
CA SER A 110 -1.22 11.56 -10.74
C SER A 110 -1.08 10.04 -10.78
N THR A 111 -2.19 9.34 -11.00
CA THR A 111 -2.17 7.88 -11.15
C THR A 111 -1.46 7.44 -12.41
N HIS A 112 -0.83 6.27 -12.32
CA HIS A 112 -0.43 5.52 -13.50
C HIS A 112 -1.65 5.12 -14.33
N THR A 113 -1.48 5.01 -15.65
CA THR A 113 -2.57 4.59 -16.55
C THR A 113 -2.61 3.07 -16.62
N PRO A 114 -3.69 2.41 -16.15
CA PRO A 114 -3.85 0.99 -16.33
C PRO A 114 -4.27 0.65 -17.77
N SER A 115 -4.10 -0.61 -18.14
CA SER A 115 -4.50 -1.16 -19.43
C SER A 115 -5.02 -2.60 -19.28
N ALA A 116 -5.54 -3.15 -20.38
CA ALA A 116 -5.91 -4.56 -20.48
C ALA A 116 -4.75 -5.54 -20.22
N THR A 117 -3.50 -5.07 -20.32
CA THR A 117 -2.30 -5.89 -20.07
C THR A 117 -1.68 -5.65 -18.70
N ARG A 118 -1.85 -4.46 -18.12
CA ARG A 118 -1.20 -4.09 -16.86
C ARG A 118 -2.08 -3.12 -16.04
N PRO A 119 -2.66 -3.54 -14.90
CA PRO A 119 -2.66 -4.91 -14.36
C PRO A 119 -3.63 -5.85 -15.09
N GLY A 120 -4.60 -5.34 -15.86
CA GLY A 120 -5.50 -6.15 -16.70
C GLY A 120 -6.10 -7.36 -15.99
N ARG A 121 -5.82 -8.56 -16.51
CA ARG A 121 -6.27 -9.84 -15.96
C ARG A 121 -5.91 -10.05 -14.49
N LEU A 122 -4.74 -9.61 -14.04
CA LEU A 122 -4.30 -9.77 -12.65
C LEU A 122 -5.24 -9.02 -11.69
N SER A 123 -5.67 -7.82 -12.06
CA SER A 123 -6.67 -7.04 -11.31
C SER A 123 -8.00 -7.80 -11.20
N ASP A 124 -8.47 -8.36 -12.33
CA ASP A 124 -9.73 -9.09 -12.37
C ASP A 124 -9.69 -10.36 -11.48
N GLU A 125 -8.57 -11.09 -11.51
CA GLU A 125 -8.37 -12.29 -10.70
C GLU A 125 -8.28 -11.96 -9.21
N LEU A 126 -7.51 -10.92 -8.84
CA LEU A 126 -7.43 -10.43 -7.47
C LEU A 126 -8.81 -10.04 -6.93
N ARG A 127 -9.55 -9.20 -7.67
CA ARG A 127 -10.89 -8.78 -7.25
C ARG A 127 -11.81 -9.98 -7.05
N LYS A 128 -11.87 -10.89 -8.01
CA LYS A 128 -12.74 -12.08 -7.95
C LYS A 128 -12.34 -13.03 -6.82
N GLY A 129 -11.04 -13.19 -6.58
CA GLY A 129 -10.50 -14.03 -5.50
C GLY A 129 -10.96 -13.53 -4.13
N PHE A 130 -10.79 -12.24 -3.86
CA PHE A 130 -11.25 -11.62 -2.61
C PHE A 130 -12.79 -11.61 -2.47
N ASP A 131 -13.51 -11.33 -3.56
CA ASP A 131 -14.98 -11.37 -3.58
C ASP A 131 -15.51 -12.77 -3.23
N ALA A 132 -14.90 -13.83 -3.78
CA ALA A 132 -15.28 -15.22 -3.52
C ALA A 132 -15.13 -15.64 -2.04
N ILE A 133 -14.23 -14.99 -1.29
CA ILE A 133 -14.02 -15.23 0.16
C ILE A 133 -14.66 -14.15 1.05
N GLY A 134 -15.54 -13.32 0.47
CA GLY A 134 -16.39 -12.37 1.20
C GLY A 134 -15.78 -11.00 1.47
N TYR A 135 -14.81 -10.55 0.66
CA TYR A 135 -14.28 -9.18 0.67
C TYR A 135 -14.67 -8.49 -0.65
N PRO A 136 -15.91 -7.98 -0.78
CA PRO A 136 -16.34 -7.29 -1.97
C PRO A 136 -15.55 -5.99 -2.17
N LEU A 137 -15.30 -5.62 -3.44
CA LEU A 137 -14.78 -4.29 -3.78
C LEU A 137 -15.82 -3.23 -3.41
N VAL A 138 -15.42 -2.22 -2.64
CA VAL A 138 -16.32 -1.14 -2.21
C VAL A 138 -15.89 0.23 -2.77
N MET A 139 -16.90 1.00 -3.17
CA MET A 139 -16.74 2.31 -3.83
C MET A 139 -17.28 3.47 -2.99
N SER A 140 -17.78 3.18 -1.79
CA SER A 140 -18.42 4.11 -0.87
C SER A 140 -18.32 3.58 0.57
N GLU A 141 -18.94 4.27 1.52
CA GLU A 141 -19.14 3.79 2.89
C GLU A 141 -19.59 2.32 2.90
N PHE A 142 -19.00 1.55 3.81
CA PHE A 142 -19.18 0.11 3.91
C PHE A 142 -19.34 -0.33 5.35
N SER A 143 -19.93 -1.51 5.54
CA SER A 143 -20.04 -2.19 6.83
C SER A 143 -19.56 -3.63 6.69
N GLY A 144 -18.72 -4.07 7.62
CA GLY A 144 -18.15 -5.42 7.58
C GLY A 144 -16.94 -5.52 6.65
N LYS A 145 -16.76 -6.69 6.05
CA LYS A 145 -15.57 -7.00 5.24
C LYS A 145 -15.53 -6.20 3.94
N ALA A 146 -14.35 -5.69 3.56
CA ALA A 146 -14.19 -4.93 2.33
C ALA A 146 -12.82 -5.11 1.67
N LEU A 147 -12.82 -4.99 0.34
CA LEU A 147 -11.63 -4.80 -0.49
C LEU A 147 -11.60 -3.34 -0.97
N LEU A 148 -10.46 -2.68 -0.76
CA LEU A 148 -10.21 -1.29 -1.15
C LEU A 148 -9.05 -1.23 -2.14
N GLU A 149 -9.23 -0.46 -3.21
CA GLU A 149 -8.10 0.08 -3.93
C GLU A 149 -7.60 1.34 -3.23
N VAL A 150 -6.30 1.42 -3.02
CA VAL A 150 -5.62 2.57 -2.39
C VAL A 150 -4.48 3.04 -3.28
N TYR A 151 -3.99 4.25 -3.03
CA TYR A 151 -2.85 4.79 -3.77
C TYR A 151 -1.88 5.53 -2.82
N PRO A 152 -0.66 4.99 -2.58
CA PRO A 152 0.27 5.52 -1.58
C PRO A 152 0.71 6.97 -1.79
N HIS A 153 0.81 7.44 -3.03
CA HIS A 153 1.29 8.80 -3.32
C HIS A 153 0.39 9.90 -2.71
N PRO A 154 -0.93 9.95 -3.00
CA PRO A 154 -1.86 10.83 -2.30
C PRO A 154 -1.91 10.59 -0.79
N ALA A 155 -1.86 9.33 -0.33
CA ALA A 155 -1.92 9.02 1.09
C ALA A 155 -0.74 9.65 1.86
N LEU A 156 0.49 9.51 1.35
CA LEU A 156 1.68 10.11 1.97
C LEU A 156 1.67 11.63 1.96
N ILE A 157 1.06 12.22 0.94
CA ILE A 157 0.85 13.66 0.87
C ILE A 157 -0.04 14.13 2.03
N GLU A 158 -1.15 13.43 2.28
CA GLU A 158 -2.06 13.77 3.38
C GLU A 158 -1.46 13.45 4.76
N LEU A 159 -0.75 12.33 4.88
CA LEU A 159 -0.04 11.95 6.12
C LEU A 159 0.95 13.03 6.57
N ALA A 160 1.71 13.58 5.62
CA ALA A 160 2.75 14.57 5.89
C ALA A 160 2.27 16.02 5.80
N ALA A 161 0.98 16.25 5.54
CA ALA A 161 0.43 17.57 5.19
C ALA A 161 1.30 18.31 4.14
N ALA A 162 1.80 17.57 3.15
CA ALA A 162 2.79 18.07 2.20
C ALA A 162 2.14 18.82 1.03
N GLU A 163 2.81 19.86 0.53
CA GLU A 163 2.32 20.59 -0.65
C GLU A 163 2.32 19.72 -1.93
N ARG A 164 3.25 18.76 -2.02
CA ARG A 164 3.46 17.88 -3.18
C ARG A 164 3.93 16.48 -2.76
N HIS A 165 4.04 15.55 -3.71
CA HIS A 165 4.52 14.20 -3.41
C HIS A 165 5.85 14.21 -2.66
N LEU A 166 6.01 13.22 -1.78
CA LEU A 166 7.30 12.95 -1.15
C LEU A 166 8.22 12.22 -2.13
N ALA A 167 9.50 12.60 -2.14
CA ALA A 167 10.52 12.09 -3.06
C ALA A 167 11.07 10.72 -2.63
N TYR A 168 10.18 9.73 -2.42
CA TYR A 168 10.53 8.46 -1.75
C TYR A 168 10.79 7.28 -2.68
N LYS A 169 10.49 7.41 -3.99
CA LYS A 169 10.72 6.32 -4.97
C LYS A 169 12.19 6.27 -5.41
N HIS A 170 12.93 5.22 -5.02
CA HIS A 170 14.33 4.95 -5.35
C HIS A 170 14.61 5.05 -6.86
N SER A 171 13.75 4.45 -7.69
CA SER A 171 13.90 4.46 -9.15
C SER A 171 13.86 5.86 -9.78
N LYS A 172 13.28 6.85 -9.08
CA LYS A 172 13.14 8.24 -9.51
C LYS A 172 14.13 9.18 -8.83
N MET A 173 15.01 8.67 -7.97
CA MET A 173 15.96 9.46 -7.18
C MET A 173 16.77 10.48 -7.99
N TRP A 174 17.16 10.15 -9.22
CA TRP A 174 17.90 11.05 -10.12
C TRP A 174 17.05 12.20 -10.67
N LYS A 175 15.72 12.04 -10.75
CA LYS A 175 14.78 13.10 -11.14
C LYS A 175 14.49 14.06 -9.99
N TYR A 176 14.51 13.57 -8.75
CA TYR A 176 14.22 14.39 -7.58
C TYR A 176 15.33 15.39 -7.29
N TRP A 177 16.58 14.99 -7.49
CA TRP A 177 17.75 15.81 -7.19
C TRP A 177 18.78 15.74 -8.34
N PRO A 178 18.48 16.34 -9.52
CA PRO A 178 19.32 16.21 -10.71
C PRO A 178 20.74 16.74 -10.50
N ASP A 179 20.91 17.80 -9.72
CA ASP A 179 22.22 18.44 -9.49
C ASP A 179 23.03 17.82 -8.34
N ALA A 180 22.46 16.88 -7.59
CA ALA A 180 23.13 16.24 -6.47
C ALA A 180 24.02 15.05 -6.91
N PRO A 181 25.20 14.83 -6.30
CA PRO A 181 25.99 13.64 -6.54
C PRO A 181 25.28 12.38 -6.02
N PRO A 182 25.61 11.18 -6.53
CA PRO A 182 24.90 9.93 -6.18
C PRO A 182 24.79 9.64 -4.69
N SER A 183 25.82 9.91 -3.90
CA SER A 183 25.82 9.71 -2.44
C SER A 183 24.79 10.61 -1.74
N LEU A 184 24.78 11.91 -2.07
CA LEU A 184 23.84 12.86 -1.49
C LEU A 184 22.39 12.55 -1.87
N ARG A 185 22.14 12.05 -3.09
CA ARG A 185 20.81 11.60 -3.49
C ARG A 185 20.32 10.44 -2.61
N ARG A 186 21.19 9.49 -2.30
CA ARG A 186 20.86 8.38 -1.39
C ARG A 186 20.59 8.87 0.02
N THR A 187 21.42 9.75 0.56
CA THR A 187 21.19 10.35 1.89
C THR A 187 19.83 11.04 1.96
N ARG A 188 19.48 11.87 0.97
CA ARG A 188 18.17 12.54 0.92
C ARG A 188 16.99 11.59 0.79
N LEU A 189 17.15 10.49 0.05
CA LEU A 189 16.14 9.44 -0.04
C LEU A 189 15.88 8.82 1.34
N PHE A 190 16.94 8.52 2.09
CA PHE A 190 16.84 7.98 3.45
C PHE A 190 16.21 8.97 4.43
N GLU A 191 16.51 10.26 4.31
CA GLU A 191 15.86 11.31 5.11
C GLU A 191 14.35 11.33 4.88
N VAL A 192 13.90 11.24 3.61
CA VAL A 192 12.47 11.15 3.27
C VAL A 192 11.84 9.85 3.81
N TRP A 193 12.52 8.71 3.68
CA TRP A 193 12.04 7.44 4.23
C TRP A 193 11.90 7.49 5.76
N MET A 194 12.91 8.02 6.46
CA MET A 194 12.87 8.20 7.91
C MET A 194 11.72 9.11 8.35
N GLN A 195 11.47 10.20 7.62
CA GLN A 195 10.31 11.05 7.88
C GLN A 195 8.99 10.28 7.74
N ILE A 196 8.82 9.49 6.68
CA ILE A 196 7.61 8.68 6.47
C ILE A 196 7.45 7.65 7.58
N VAL A 197 8.52 6.94 7.95
CA VAL A 197 8.51 5.94 9.02
C VAL A 197 8.07 6.56 10.35
N VAL A 198 8.60 7.73 10.71
CA VAL A 198 8.19 8.44 11.94
C VAL A 198 6.70 8.82 11.91
N LEU A 199 6.22 9.33 10.78
CA LEU A 199 4.81 9.70 10.64
C LEU A 199 3.87 8.49 10.69
N LEU A 200 4.27 7.37 10.08
CA LEU A 200 3.50 6.13 10.13
C LEU A 200 3.53 5.51 11.53
N ASP A 201 4.67 5.53 12.23
CA ASP A 201 4.78 4.98 13.59
C ASP A 201 3.89 5.73 14.60
N ALA A 202 3.69 7.02 14.39
CA ALA A 202 2.73 7.82 15.15
C ALA A 202 1.26 7.42 14.91
N ARG A 203 0.96 6.70 13.83
CA ARG A 203 -0.40 6.23 13.47
C ARG A 203 -0.58 4.73 13.70
N ILE A 204 0.49 3.96 13.56
CA ILE A 204 0.53 2.51 13.71
C ILE A 204 1.75 2.19 14.55
N SER A 205 1.56 1.85 15.82
CA SER A 205 2.68 1.59 16.73
C SER A 205 3.51 0.39 16.24
N GLY A 206 4.84 0.51 16.27
CA GLY A 206 5.78 -0.58 15.96
C GLY A 206 6.30 -0.58 14.53
N VAL A 207 5.86 0.37 13.70
CA VAL A 207 6.37 0.60 12.34
C VAL A 207 7.88 0.80 12.34
N ALA A 208 8.37 1.71 13.18
CA ALA A 208 9.79 2.06 13.23
C ALA A 208 10.67 0.89 13.71
N ALA A 209 10.13 0.04 14.59
CA ALA A 209 10.82 -1.14 15.10
C ALA A 209 10.88 -2.27 14.06
N ALA A 210 9.86 -2.42 13.21
CA ALA A 210 9.80 -3.48 12.22
C ALA A 210 10.58 -3.18 10.93
N LEU A 211 10.66 -1.91 10.53
CA LEU A 211 11.35 -1.51 9.30
C LEU A 211 12.85 -1.32 9.54
N SER A 212 13.63 -2.34 9.19
CA SER A 212 15.08 -2.24 9.14
C SER A 212 15.53 -1.50 7.88
N PHE A 213 16.10 -0.31 8.04
CA PHE A 213 16.68 0.43 6.93
C PHE A 213 17.83 -0.36 6.31
N PRO A 214 17.88 -0.48 4.96
CA PRO A 214 19.03 -1.08 4.29
C PRO A 214 20.27 -0.20 4.50
N PRO A 215 21.50 -0.73 4.37
CA PRO A 215 22.70 0.12 4.38
C PRO A 215 22.67 1.12 3.21
N LEU A 216 23.37 2.26 3.34
CA LEU A 216 23.42 3.29 2.29
C LEU A 216 23.97 2.74 0.96
N GLU A 217 24.83 1.72 1.03
CA GLU A 217 25.50 1.05 -0.07
C GLU A 217 24.65 -0.07 -0.69
N ALA A 218 23.46 -0.33 -0.15
CA ALA A 218 22.58 -1.39 -0.59
C ALA A 218 22.34 -1.37 -2.10
N ARG A 219 22.11 -2.57 -2.64
CA ARG A 219 21.78 -2.80 -4.05
C ARG A 219 20.37 -2.29 -4.33
N GLY A 220 20.11 -1.94 -5.59
CA GLY A 220 18.82 -1.37 -5.98
C GLY A 220 17.60 -2.25 -5.64
N TYR A 221 17.76 -3.57 -5.64
CA TYR A 221 16.66 -4.48 -5.25
C TYR A 221 16.38 -4.47 -3.74
N GLU A 222 17.39 -4.24 -2.89
CA GLU A 222 17.24 -4.13 -1.43
C GLU A 222 16.56 -2.79 -1.09
N MET A 223 16.98 -1.73 -1.79
CA MET A 223 16.34 -0.41 -1.72
C MET A 223 14.87 -0.48 -2.16
N LYS A 224 14.58 -1.19 -3.24
CA LYS A 224 13.22 -1.42 -3.72
C LYS A 224 12.41 -2.25 -2.72
N ALA A 225 12.97 -3.31 -2.14
CA ALA A 225 12.27 -4.11 -1.14
C ALA A 225 11.86 -3.29 0.09
N PHE A 226 12.73 -2.37 0.55
CA PHE A 226 12.37 -1.43 1.62
C PHE A 226 11.24 -0.47 1.21
N GLU A 227 11.32 0.10 0.00
CA GLU A 227 10.28 0.96 -0.56
C GLU A 227 8.92 0.24 -0.65
N ASP A 228 8.89 -0.99 -1.16
CA ASP A 228 7.66 -1.77 -1.31
C ASP A 228 7.05 -2.15 0.06
N MET A 229 7.88 -2.41 1.08
CA MET A 229 7.43 -2.57 2.48
C MET A 229 6.81 -1.29 3.03
N LEU A 230 7.42 -0.14 2.73
CA LEU A 230 6.86 1.14 3.11
C LEU A 230 5.48 1.37 2.44
N ASP A 231 5.35 1.06 1.16
CA ASP A 231 4.09 1.19 0.42
C ASP A 231 2.99 0.25 0.96
N ALA A 232 3.31 -1.00 1.29
CA ALA A 232 2.35 -1.93 1.90
C ALA A 232 1.85 -1.41 3.27
N MET A 233 2.72 -0.78 4.05
CA MET A 233 2.34 -0.17 5.34
C MET A 233 1.48 1.08 5.15
N VAL A 234 1.77 1.90 4.13
CA VAL A 234 0.87 2.99 3.73
C VAL A 234 -0.48 2.44 3.31
N CYS A 235 -0.54 1.34 2.55
CA CYS A 235 -1.80 0.71 2.15
C CYS A 235 -2.62 0.26 3.38
N ALA A 236 -1.97 -0.38 4.34
CA ALA A 236 -2.60 -0.79 5.59
C ALA A 236 -3.13 0.43 6.37
N TRP A 237 -2.36 1.51 6.46
CA TRP A 237 -2.79 2.76 7.10
C TRP A 237 -4.01 3.39 6.42
N VAL A 238 -4.08 3.40 5.08
CA VAL A 238 -5.26 3.91 4.37
C VAL A 238 -6.50 3.08 4.68
N GLY A 239 -6.37 1.75 4.76
CA GLY A 239 -7.47 0.88 5.18
C GLY A 239 -7.92 1.11 6.62
N ALA A 240 -6.99 1.43 7.52
CA ALA A 240 -7.31 1.86 8.88
C ALA A 240 -8.10 3.17 8.89
N CYS A 241 -7.65 4.18 8.14
CA CYS A 241 -8.39 5.43 7.97
C CYS A 241 -9.81 5.19 7.43
N ALA A 242 -9.97 4.27 6.47
CA ALA A 242 -11.29 3.93 5.94
C ALA A 242 -12.21 3.30 7.00
N LEU A 243 -11.68 2.43 7.87
CA LEU A 243 -12.43 1.86 9.00
C LEU A 243 -12.79 2.91 10.07
N ASP A 244 -11.95 3.92 10.24
CA ASP A 244 -12.14 5.01 11.19
C ASP A 244 -13.02 6.15 10.63
N GLY A 245 -13.45 6.06 9.37
CA GLY A 245 -14.20 7.14 8.70
C GLY A 245 -13.33 8.34 8.29
N GLU A 246 -12.01 8.19 8.36
CA GLU A 246 -10.99 9.19 8.04
C GLU A 246 -10.43 9.04 6.61
N ALA A 247 -11.12 8.33 5.73
CA ALA A 247 -10.77 8.24 4.30
C ALA A 247 -11.99 8.43 3.40
N ARG A 248 -11.75 8.96 2.21
CA ARG A 248 -12.77 9.18 1.18
C ARG A 248 -12.47 8.34 -0.06
N ALA A 249 -13.52 7.72 -0.60
CA ALA A 249 -13.49 7.03 -1.88
C ALA A 249 -13.59 8.03 -3.04
N TYR A 250 -12.67 7.97 -3.99
CA TYR A 250 -12.66 8.81 -5.18
C TYR A 250 -12.89 7.99 -6.45
N GLY A 251 -14.05 8.15 -7.08
CA GLY A 251 -14.41 7.42 -8.29
C GLY A 251 -15.92 7.40 -8.56
N ASP A 252 -16.41 6.28 -9.08
CA ASP A 252 -17.81 6.06 -9.45
C ASP A 252 -18.32 4.69 -8.97
N SER A 253 -19.45 4.23 -9.48
CA SER A 253 -20.03 2.93 -9.13
C SER A 253 -19.24 1.72 -9.64
N MET A 254 -18.22 1.92 -10.49
CA MET A 254 -17.41 0.85 -11.07
C MET A 254 -16.03 0.74 -10.44
N SER A 255 -15.43 1.85 -10.00
CA SER A 255 -14.14 1.85 -9.30
C SER A 255 -13.98 3.07 -8.39
N ALA A 256 -13.24 2.90 -7.30
CA ALA A 256 -12.85 3.99 -6.41
C ALA A 256 -11.45 3.80 -5.84
N ILE A 257 -10.69 4.89 -5.72
CA ILE A 257 -9.42 4.93 -4.99
C ILE A 257 -9.66 5.61 -3.65
N TRP A 258 -9.35 4.91 -2.55
CA TRP A 258 -9.48 5.45 -1.20
C TRP A 258 -8.25 6.28 -0.84
N VAL A 259 -8.48 7.49 -0.31
CA VAL A 259 -7.43 8.40 0.15
C VAL A 259 -7.83 8.97 1.51
N PRO A 260 -6.92 9.03 2.49
CA PRO A 260 -7.17 9.68 3.78
C PRO A 260 -7.66 11.12 3.62
N ILE A 261 -8.50 11.56 4.55
CA ILE A 261 -8.98 12.94 4.62
C ILE A 261 -7.87 13.79 5.25
N PRO A 262 -7.60 15.02 4.73
CA PRO A 262 -6.60 15.90 5.31
C PRO A 262 -6.88 16.17 6.79
N ILE A 263 -5.85 16.04 7.63
CA ILE A 263 -5.95 16.32 9.07
C ILE A 263 -6.30 17.81 9.26
N GLY A 264 -7.42 18.10 9.90
CA GLY A 264 -7.84 19.47 10.25
C GLY A 264 -8.88 20.12 9.32
N MET A 265 -9.47 19.36 8.39
CA MET A 265 -10.70 19.78 7.71
C MET A 265 -11.90 19.05 8.31
N ASP A 266 -12.32 19.47 9.50
CA ASP A 266 -13.69 19.22 9.94
C ASP A 266 -14.60 20.09 9.08
N GLY A 267 -15.51 19.46 8.33
CA GLY A 267 -16.59 20.15 7.62
C GLY A 267 -17.70 20.59 8.56
#